data_AF-A0A7C4ZBQ7-F1
#
_entry.id   AF-A0A7C4ZBQ7-F1
#
_cell.length_a   1.000
_cell.length_b   1.000
_cell.length_c   1.000
_cell.angle_alpha   90.00
_cell.angle_beta   90.00
_cell.angle_gamma   90.00
#
_symmetry.space_group_name_H-M   'P 1'
#
loop_
_entity.id
_entity.type
_entity.pdbx_description
1 polymer ?
#
loop_
_entity_poly.entity_id
_entity_poly.type
_entity_poly.pdbx_seq_one_letter_code
_entity_poly.pdbx_strand_id
1 'polypeptide(L)'
;MTWKLQLPASAKQVFFAFSVVFAALWLAPAQGELSRSKLSVHFIARYTAGGRQIVSAGPRLIKVLDLGEDMRRAVREYKRLYPNGVVVLRIYTPIRYSRRDMPEERALHFWENVLWPPLSRLPEAERRLIDYLEGPNEGDTTPTWESLDDARWFARFWTALAPLMRRHGFRPCVGSIAVGNPGGSPEEVEAKFAAFAPALRVAKQLDGAWSYHAYTIRYTTNADEEIWYSLRYRKLHEI
;
A
#
# COMPACT_ATOMS: atom_id res chain seq x y z
N MET A 1 47.03 28.46 70.99
CA MET A 1 47.33 28.27 69.56
C MET A 1 46.35 27.23 69.04
N THR A 2 45.32 27.67 68.33
CA THR A 2 44.24 26.86 67.77
C THR A 2 44.68 26.11 66.52
N TRP A 3 44.47 24.80 66.44
CA TRP A 3 44.14 24.12 65.19
C TRP A 3 43.13 22.99 65.43
N LYS A 4 42.16 22.92 64.51
CA LYS A 4 40.90 22.17 64.52
C LYS A 4 41.05 20.78 63.88
N LEU A 5 40.12 19.90 64.31
CA LEU A 5 39.43 18.82 63.59
C LEU A 5 40.24 17.78 62.80
N GLN A 6 39.95 16.50 63.05
CA GLN A 6 39.05 15.71 62.18
C GLN A 6 38.73 14.34 62.82
N LEU A 7 37.44 14.02 62.92
CA LEU A 7 36.93 12.64 62.99
C LEU A 7 36.32 12.31 61.62
N PRO A 8 36.27 11.03 61.25
CA PRO A 8 34.93 10.52 60.97
C PRO A 8 34.66 9.14 61.58
N ALA A 9 33.44 9.03 62.09
CA ALA A 9 32.77 7.81 62.48
C ALA A 9 32.36 7.00 61.23
N SER A 10 32.61 5.69 61.22
CA SER A 10 31.97 4.76 60.30
C SER A 10 30.88 3.99 61.04
N ALA A 11 29.74 4.66 61.25
CA ALA A 11 28.51 4.00 61.63
C ALA A 11 27.89 3.36 60.37
N LYS A 12 27.88 2.04 60.33
CA LYS A 12 27.23 1.23 59.30
C LYS A 12 25.72 1.49 59.32
N GLN A 13 25.22 2.32 58.41
CA GLN A 13 23.81 2.35 58.05
C GLN A 13 23.60 1.47 56.81
N VAL A 14 23.05 0.28 57.04
CA VAL A 14 22.55 -0.63 56.01
C VAL A 14 21.27 0.00 55.44
N PHE A 15 21.40 0.68 54.30
CA PHE A 15 20.25 1.08 53.50
C PHE A 15 19.66 -0.15 52.82
N PHE A 16 18.52 -0.63 53.32
CA PHE A 16 17.61 -1.49 52.57
C PHE A 16 16.99 -0.66 51.44
N ALA A 17 17.63 -0.67 50.27
CA ALA A 17 17.01 -0.17 49.05
C ALA A 17 15.99 -1.21 48.59
N PHE A 18 14.71 -0.99 48.90
CA PHE A 18 13.61 -1.61 48.17
C PHE A 18 13.66 -1.08 46.73
N SER A 19 14.33 -1.82 45.84
CA SER A 19 14.15 -1.67 44.40
C SER A 19 12.71 -2.07 44.08
N VAL A 20 11.80 -1.09 44.10
CA VAL A 20 10.52 -1.20 43.41
C VAL A 20 10.86 -1.33 41.93
N VAL A 21 10.97 -2.57 41.46
CA VAL A 21 10.91 -2.90 40.05
C VAL A 21 9.54 -2.44 39.58
N PHE A 22 9.47 -1.22 39.06
CA PHE A 22 8.39 -0.80 38.19
C PHE A 22 8.46 -1.71 36.97
N ALA A 23 7.80 -2.87 37.07
CA ALA A 23 7.28 -3.56 35.92
C ALA A 23 6.25 -2.61 35.31
N ALA A 24 6.73 -1.65 34.52
CA ALA A 24 5.97 -1.12 33.41
C ALA A 24 5.76 -2.31 32.47
N LEU A 25 4.79 -3.16 32.83
CA LEU A 25 3.96 -3.86 31.88
C LEU A 25 3.44 -2.74 30.98
N TRP A 26 4.18 -2.50 29.91
CA TRP A 26 3.66 -1.89 28.71
C TRP A 26 2.42 -2.72 28.39
N LEU A 27 1.26 -2.25 28.86
CA LEU A 27 -0.03 -2.71 28.43
C LEU A 27 -0.07 -2.36 26.95
N ALA A 28 0.50 -3.25 26.13
CA ALA A 28 0.33 -3.20 24.70
C ALA A 28 -1.20 -3.14 24.51
N PRO A 29 -1.71 -2.12 23.83
CA PRO A 29 -3.15 -2.01 23.62
C PRO A 29 -3.64 -3.34 23.06
N ALA A 30 -4.75 -3.85 23.59
CA ALA A 30 -5.36 -5.08 23.11
C ALA A 30 -5.44 -5.01 21.58
N GLN A 31 -4.72 -5.92 20.92
CA GLN A 31 -4.70 -5.99 19.47
C GLN A 31 -6.09 -6.38 19.02
N GLY A 32 -6.70 -5.57 18.15
CA GLY A 32 -8.02 -5.87 17.64
C GLY A 32 -7.95 -7.07 16.69
N GLU A 33 -9.01 -7.87 16.65
CA GLU A 33 -9.16 -8.87 15.59
C GLU A 33 -9.50 -8.18 14.28
N LEU A 34 -8.89 -8.64 13.19
CA LEU A 34 -9.27 -8.19 11.85
C LEU A 34 -10.67 -8.70 11.51
N SER A 35 -11.49 -7.82 10.94
CA SER A 35 -12.81 -8.12 10.44
C SER A 35 -12.78 -9.26 9.41
N ARG A 36 -13.80 -10.12 9.48
CA ARG A 36 -14.03 -11.15 8.47
C ARG A 36 -14.60 -10.57 7.17
N SER A 37 -15.02 -9.31 7.15
CA SER A 37 -15.51 -8.64 5.94
C SER A 37 -14.42 -8.50 4.87
N LYS A 38 -14.84 -8.53 3.60
CA LYS A 38 -13.98 -8.17 2.46
C LYS A 38 -14.01 -6.66 2.16
N LEU A 39 -14.88 -5.91 2.84
CA LEU A 39 -14.96 -4.47 2.68
C LEU A 39 -13.78 -3.78 3.37
N SER A 40 -13.28 -2.74 2.71
CA SER A 40 -12.15 -1.94 3.14
C SER A 40 -12.34 -0.49 2.67
N VAL A 41 -11.38 0.37 2.96
CA VAL A 41 -11.40 1.81 2.68
C VAL A 41 -10.17 2.24 1.91
N HIS A 42 -10.37 3.16 0.97
CA HIS A 42 -9.33 3.93 0.32
C HIS A 42 -9.43 5.39 0.79
N PHE A 43 -8.44 5.87 1.53
CA PHE A 43 -8.34 7.25 1.96
C PHE A 43 -7.58 8.09 0.91
N ILE A 44 -8.21 9.17 0.43
CA ILE A 44 -7.67 9.99 -0.68
C ILE A 44 -7.14 11.35 -0.22
N ALA A 45 -7.65 11.92 0.89
CA ALA A 45 -7.28 13.28 1.29
C ALA A 45 -7.23 13.51 2.80
N ARG A 46 -8.31 13.16 3.52
CA ARG A 46 -8.43 13.44 4.96
C ARG A 46 -8.73 12.20 5.77
N TYR A 47 -8.19 12.15 6.98
CA TYR A 47 -8.47 11.10 7.95
C TYR A 47 -9.47 11.60 9.02
N THR A 48 -10.75 11.56 8.63
CA THR A 48 -11.87 12.13 9.38
C THR A 48 -12.31 11.27 10.56
N ALA A 49 -13.26 11.75 11.36
CA ALA A 49 -13.88 10.94 12.43
C ALA A 49 -14.54 9.65 11.91
N GLY A 50 -15.21 9.70 10.75
CA GLY A 50 -15.76 8.51 10.10
C GLY A 50 -14.65 7.56 9.62
N GLY A 51 -13.55 8.10 9.10
CA GLY A 51 -12.37 7.30 8.76
C GLY A 51 -11.79 6.54 9.96
N ARG A 52 -11.72 7.20 11.13
CA ARG A 52 -11.32 6.56 12.40
C ARG A 52 -12.27 5.44 12.81
N GLN A 53 -13.59 5.63 12.65
CA GLN A 53 -14.56 4.57 12.94
C GLN A 53 -14.34 3.34 12.05
N ILE A 54 -14.03 3.53 10.77
CA ILE A 54 -13.69 2.43 9.87
C ILE A 54 -12.40 1.73 10.32
N VAL A 55 -11.34 2.49 10.64
CA VAL A 55 -10.09 1.91 11.14
C VAL A 55 -10.33 1.10 12.42
N SER A 56 -11.07 1.63 13.39
CA SER A 56 -11.42 0.93 14.63
C SER A 56 -12.31 -0.30 14.43
N ALA A 57 -12.95 -0.47 13.27
CA ALA A 57 -13.69 -1.68 12.92
C ALA A 57 -12.77 -2.79 12.37
N GLY A 58 -11.47 -2.52 12.21
CA GLY A 58 -10.46 -3.51 11.86
C GLY A 58 -10.58 -4.11 10.46
N PRO A 59 -10.75 -3.33 9.37
CA PRO A 59 -10.76 -3.90 8.02
C PRO A 59 -9.47 -4.67 7.76
N ARG A 60 -9.51 -5.71 6.93
CA ARG A 60 -8.33 -6.55 6.64
C ARG A 60 -7.19 -5.81 5.95
N LEU A 61 -7.54 -4.76 5.20
CA LEU A 61 -6.58 -3.81 4.65
C LEU A 61 -7.11 -2.39 4.75
N ILE A 62 -6.24 -1.41 4.55
CA ILE A 62 -6.58 -0.05 4.14
C ILE A 62 -5.73 0.35 2.94
N LYS A 63 -6.25 1.23 2.09
CA LYS A 63 -5.49 1.90 1.03
C LYS A 63 -5.39 3.38 1.34
N VAL A 64 -4.22 3.99 1.10
CA VAL A 64 -4.00 5.44 1.25
C VAL A 64 -3.41 6.03 -0.02
N LEU A 65 -3.80 7.27 -0.33
CA LEU A 65 -3.20 8.09 -1.37
C LEU A 65 -2.20 9.07 -0.77
N ASP A 66 -0.95 8.99 -1.22
CA ASP A 66 0.17 9.82 -0.79
C ASP A 66 0.57 9.66 0.69
N LEU A 67 1.57 10.45 1.08
CA LEU A 67 2.24 10.39 2.38
C LEU A 67 2.04 11.68 3.20
N GLY A 68 0.94 12.39 2.95
CA GLY A 68 0.51 13.52 3.77
C GLY A 68 0.22 13.10 5.23
N GLU A 69 0.25 14.05 6.16
CA GLU A 69 0.16 13.76 7.60
C GLU A 69 -1.08 12.95 7.99
N ASP A 70 -2.25 13.28 7.42
CA ASP A 70 -3.49 12.56 7.69
C ASP A 70 -3.41 11.08 7.27
N MET A 71 -2.79 10.79 6.12
CA MET A 71 -2.65 9.43 5.62
C MET A 71 -1.65 8.64 6.45
N ARG A 72 -0.52 9.26 6.80
CA ARG A 72 0.46 8.63 7.70
C ARG A 72 -0.13 8.38 9.09
N ARG A 73 -0.97 9.29 9.60
CA ARG A 73 -1.72 9.08 10.84
C ARG A 73 -2.68 7.90 10.74
N ALA A 74 -3.42 7.77 9.63
CA ALA A 74 -4.30 6.62 9.41
C ALA A 74 -3.51 5.30 9.40
N VAL A 75 -2.38 5.26 8.69
CA VAL A 75 -1.49 4.08 8.64
C VAL A 75 -0.95 3.72 10.03
N ARG A 76 -0.42 4.70 10.78
CA ARG A 76 0.11 4.47 12.13
C ARG A 76 -0.97 3.99 13.09
N GLU A 77 -2.16 4.61 13.08
CA GLU A 77 -3.25 4.18 13.95
C GLU A 77 -3.74 2.76 13.60
N TYR A 78 -3.91 2.48 12.30
CA TYR A 78 -4.32 1.16 11.83
C TYR A 78 -3.31 0.08 12.21
N LYS A 79 -2.02 0.26 11.92
CA LYS A 79 -0.98 -0.73 12.28
C LYS A 79 -0.76 -0.87 13.78
N ARG A 80 -1.02 0.18 14.58
CA ARG A 80 -1.00 0.08 16.05
C ARG A 80 -2.11 -0.82 16.57
N LEU A 81 -3.32 -0.72 16.01
CA LEU A 81 -4.48 -1.52 16.41
C LEU A 81 -4.44 -2.93 15.82
N TYR A 82 -3.95 -3.05 14.58
CA TYR A 82 -3.94 -4.27 13.77
C TYR A 82 -2.57 -4.47 13.11
N PRO A 83 -1.53 -4.93 13.84
CA PRO A 83 -0.18 -5.08 13.30
C PRO A 83 -0.10 -5.98 12.04
N ASN A 84 -0.98 -6.98 11.96
CA ASN A 84 -1.09 -7.91 10.84
C ASN A 84 -2.01 -7.41 9.71
N GLY A 85 -2.66 -6.26 9.88
CA GLY A 85 -3.50 -5.66 8.85
C GLY A 85 -2.68 -5.14 7.68
N VAL A 86 -3.23 -5.15 6.47
CA VAL A 86 -2.49 -4.79 5.24
C VAL A 86 -2.65 -3.30 4.90
N VAL A 87 -1.58 -2.65 4.47
CA VAL A 87 -1.57 -1.28 3.99
C VAL A 87 -1.10 -1.25 2.54
N VAL A 88 -1.94 -0.68 1.67
CA VAL A 88 -1.61 -0.40 0.27
C VAL A 88 -1.39 1.12 0.14
N LEU A 89 -0.23 1.53 -0.35
CA LEU A 89 0.03 2.93 -0.69
C LEU A 89 -0.04 3.12 -2.20
N ARG A 90 -0.70 4.18 -2.64
CA ARG A 90 -0.55 4.75 -3.99
C ARG A 90 0.00 6.16 -3.88
N ILE A 91 0.90 6.59 -4.76
CA ILE A 91 1.37 7.98 -4.83
C ILE A 91 0.81 8.62 -6.11
N TYR A 92 0.16 9.78 -5.96
CA TYR A 92 -0.34 10.56 -7.09
C TYR A 92 0.81 11.23 -7.83
N THR A 93 0.68 11.33 -9.15
CA THR A 93 1.60 12.07 -10.00
C THR A 93 0.89 12.61 -11.24
N PRO A 94 1.25 13.81 -11.72
CA PRO A 94 0.78 14.33 -13.00
C PRO A 94 1.61 13.84 -14.20
N ILE A 95 2.69 13.09 -13.98
CA ILE A 95 3.57 12.59 -15.06
C ILE A 95 2.77 11.73 -16.02
N ARG A 96 3.03 11.90 -17.33
CA ARG A 96 2.47 11.09 -18.41
C ARG A 96 3.56 10.59 -19.34
N TYR A 97 3.41 9.35 -19.77
CA TYR A 97 4.21 8.68 -20.79
C TYR A 97 3.35 8.36 -22.00
N SER A 98 4.00 8.09 -23.11
CA SER A 98 3.39 7.78 -24.40
C SER A 98 3.89 6.45 -24.94
N ARG A 99 3.19 5.92 -25.97
CA ARG A 99 3.60 4.68 -26.65
C ARG A 99 4.98 4.78 -27.32
N ARG A 100 5.49 6.00 -27.56
CA ARG A 100 6.80 6.22 -28.17
C ARG A 100 7.95 6.05 -27.16
N ASP A 101 7.66 6.15 -25.87
CA ASP A 101 8.66 5.97 -24.82
C ASP A 101 9.00 4.48 -24.62
N MET A 102 10.23 4.19 -24.20
CA MET A 102 10.63 2.83 -23.82
C MET A 102 10.05 2.47 -22.44
N PRO A 103 9.19 1.44 -22.32
CA PRO A 103 8.45 1.17 -21.09
C PRO A 103 9.37 0.84 -19.90
N GLU A 104 10.49 0.14 -20.11
CA GLU A 104 11.43 -0.20 -19.05
C GLU A 104 12.16 1.04 -18.52
N GLU A 105 12.55 1.96 -19.39
CA GLU A 105 13.16 3.23 -18.97
C GLU A 105 12.15 4.10 -18.22
N ARG A 106 10.89 4.14 -18.68
CA ARG A 106 9.84 4.89 -18.00
C ARG A 106 9.48 4.27 -16.66
N ALA A 107 9.58 2.96 -16.50
CA ALA A 107 9.41 2.28 -15.22
C ALA A 107 10.50 2.70 -14.22
N LEU A 108 11.77 2.73 -14.67
CA LEU A 108 12.88 3.23 -13.85
C LEU A 108 12.67 4.71 -13.48
N HIS A 109 12.33 5.55 -14.46
CA HIS A 109 12.04 6.96 -14.24
C HIS A 109 10.89 7.15 -13.23
N PHE A 110 9.81 6.36 -13.35
CA PHE A 110 8.68 6.42 -12.41
C PHE A 110 9.11 6.03 -10.99
N TRP A 111 9.92 4.99 -10.85
CA TRP A 111 10.50 4.62 -9.56
C TRP A 111 11.33 5.76 -8.95
N GLU A 112 12.30 6.28 -9.71
CA GLU A 112 13.28 7.25 -9.23
C GLU A 112 12.69 8.64 -8.98
N ASN A 113 11.63 9.03 -9.71
CA ASN A 113 11.11 10.40 -9.68
C ASN A 113 9.73 10.50 -9.03
N VAL A 114 8.96 9.41 -8.93
CA VAL A 114 7.62 9.42 -8.33
C VAL A 114 7.59 8.64 -7.02
N LEU A 115 7.92 7.36 -7.06
CA LEU A 115 7.68 6.47 -5.92
C LEU A 115 8.75 6.63 -4.83
N TRP A 116 10.02 6.51 -5.22
CA TRP A 116 11.11 6.44 -4.25
C TRP A 116 11.36 7.76 -3.50
N PRO A 117 11.34 8.96 -4.11
CA PRO A 117 11.70 10.19 -3.40
C PRO A 117 10.90 10.47 -2.13
N PRO A 118 9.55 10.35 -2.11
CA PRO A 118 8.80 10.54 -0.86
C PRO A 118 8.96 9.35 0.10
N LEU A 119 9.12 8.12 -0.40
CA LEU A 119 9.34 6.92 0.43
C LEU A 119 10.69 6.92 1.14
N SER A 120 11.75 7.40 0.49
CA SER A 120 13.11 7.42 1.03
C SER A 120 13.28 8.46 2.14
N ARG A 121 12.37 9.45 2.20
CA ARG A 121 12.35 10.49 3.24
C ARG A 121 11.60 10.07 4.51
N LEU A 122 10.84 8.98 4.45
CA LEU A 122 10.18 8.44 5.65
C LEU A 122 11.22 7.82 6.58
N PRO A 123 11.04 7.96 7.91
CA PRO A 123 11.73 7.10 8.86
C PRO A 123 11.50 5.63 8.52
N GLU A 124 12.52 4.79 8.69
CA GLU A 124 12.42 3.37 8.35
C GLU A 124 11.24 2.67 9.04
N ALA A 125 10.98 3.01 10.30
CA ALA A 125 9.86 2.49 11.07
C ALA A 125 8.50 2.81 10.45
N GLU A 126 8.31 4.02 9.90
CA GLU A 126 7.08 4.38 9.18
C GLU A 126 7.00 3.71 7.81
N ARG A 127 8.12 3.64 7.09
CA ARG A 127 8.18 2.99 5.78
C ARG A 127 7.80 1.51 5.84
N ARG A 128 8.20 0.81 6.90
CA ARG A 128 7.85 -0.61 7.15
C ARG A 128 6.36 -0.83 7.48
N LEU A 129 5.58 0.22 7.70
CA LEU A 129 4.13 0.11 7.90
C LEU A 129 3.36 -0.07 6.59
N ILE A 130 4.02 0.09 5.43
CA ILE A 130 3.42 -0.06 4.11
C ILE A 130 3.77 -1.44 3.57
N ASP A 131 2.77 -2.26 3.27
CA ASP A 131 2.98 -3.63 2.80
C ASP A 131 3.03 -3.73 1.28
N TYR A 132 2.15 -3.00 0.60
CA TYR A 132 2.05 -2.95 -0.85
C TYR A 132 2.24 -1.55 -1.39
N LEU A 133 2.92 -1.45 -2.53
CA LEU A 133 3.01 -0.23 -3.30
C LEU A 133 2.30 -0.41 -4.63
N GLU A 134 1.33 0.46 -4.88
CA GLU A 134 0.66 0.62 -6.15
C GLU A 134 1.37 1.67 -6.99
N GLY A 135 1.53 1.36 -8.27
CA GLY A 135 2.12 2.23 -9.29
C GLY A 135 1.09 3.19 -9.90
N PRO A 136 1.20 3.50 -11.21
CA PRO A 136 0.26 4.38 -11.90
C PRO A 136 -1.20 3.99 -11.68
N ASN A 137 -2.06 5.01 -11.55
CA ASN A 137 -3.50 4.84 -11.53
C ASN A 137 -4.01 4.72 -12.96
N GLU A 138 -4.72 3.65 -13.28
CA GLU A 138 -5.41 3.49 -14.56
C GLU A 138 -4.49 3.81 -15.76
N GLY A 139 -4.99 4.58 -16.73
CA GLY A 139 -4.24 5.14 -17.85
C GLY A 139 -3.75 6.57 -17.62
N ASP A 140 -3.71 7.06 -16.37
CA ASP A 140 -3.36 8.46 -16.11
C ASP A 140 -1.92 8.79 -16.51
N THR A 141 -0.99 7.86 -16.23
CA THR A 141 0.45 8.03 -16.49
C THR A 141 0.94 7.21 -17.68
N THR A 142 0.25 6.15 -18.08
CA THR A 142 0.75 5.15 -19.03
C THR A 142 -0.27 4.86 -20.13
N PRO A 143 0.16 4.53 -21.36
CA PRO A 143 -0.69 3.79 -22.28
C PRO A 143 -1.10 2.45 -21.64
N THR A 144 -2.36 2.04 -21.74
CA THR A 144 -2.85 0.84 -21.04
C THR A 144 -3.66 -0.12 -21.90
N TRP A 145 -4.89 0.22 -22.25
CA TRP A 145 -5.88 -0.73 -22.76
C TRP A 145 -6.53 -0.30 -24.08
N GLU A 146 -6.10 0.83 -24.62
CA GLU A 146 -6.67 1.44 -25.83
C GLU A 146 -6.40 0.57 -27.06
N SER A 147 -5.26 -0.13 -27.11
CA SER A 147 -4.90 -1.09 -28.16
C SER A 147 -4.11 -2.28 -27.61
N LEU A 148 -3.89 -3.31 -28.43
CA LEU A 148 -3.05 -4.45 -28.07
C LEU A 148 -1.60 -4.02 -27.80
N ASP A 149 -1.10 -3.02 -28.52
CA ASP A 149 0.26 -2.51 -28.31
C ASP A 149 0.38 -1.70 -27.02
N ASP A 150 -0.69 -1.02 -26.59
CA ASP A 150 -0.71 -0.39 -25.26
C ASP A 150 -0.67 -1.44 -24.16
N ALA A 151 -1.44 -2.53 -24.30
CA ALA A 151 -1.43 -3.61 -23.33
C ALA A 151 -0.03 -4.25 -23.20
N ARG A 152 0.67 -4.44 -24.34
CA ARG A 152 2.07 -4.90 -24.37
C ARG A 152 3.02 -3.89 -23.72
N TRP A 153 2.86 -2.60 -24.02
CA TRP A 153 3.66 -1.53 -23.42
C TRP A 153 3.50 -1.53 -21.91
N PHE A 154 2.25 -1.61 -21.44
CA PHE A 154 1.90 -1.60 -20.02
C PHE A 154 2.45 -2.83 -19.29
N ALA A 155 2.40 -4.00 -19.93
CA ALA A 155 2.98 -5.22 -19.39
C ALA A 155 4.48 -5.09 -19.15
N ARG A 156 5.21 -4.53 -20.14
CA ARG A 156 6.66 -4.30 -20.04
C ARG A 156 7.01 -3.29 -18.96
N PHE A 157 6.24 -2.20 -18.85
CA PHE A 157 6.41 -1.20 -17.81
C PHE A 157 6.28 -1.83 -16.41
N TRP A 158 5.22 -2.60 -16.16
CA TRP A 158 5.02 -3.25 -14.86
C TRP A 158 6.03 -4.36 -14.57
N THR A 159 6.43 -5.11 -15.59
CA THR A 159 7.48 -6.14 -15.49
C THR A 159 8.81 -5.53 -15.01
N ALA A 160 9.12 -4.30 -15.43
CA ALA A 160 10.31 -3.57 -15.00
C ALA A 160 10.13 -2.87 -13.63
N LEU A 161 8.95 -2.32 -13.34
CA LEU A 161 8.70 -1.57 -12.10
C LEU A 161 8.57 -2.48 -10.86
N ALA A 162 7.87 -3.61 -10.98
CA ALA A 162 7.57 -4.47 -9.84
C ALA A 162 8.81 -5.01 -9.10
N PRO A 163 9.90 -5.43 -9.77
CA PRO A 163 11.15 -5.80 -9.11
C PRO A 163 11.79 -4.66 -8.30
N LEU A 164 11.67 -3.41 -8.75
CA LEU A 164 12.20 -2.24 -8.03
C LEU A 164 11.47 -2.06 -6.70
N MET A 165 10.13 -2.17 -6.71
CA MET A 165 9.32 -2.13 -5.49
C MET A 165 9.74 -3.22 -4.50
N ARG A 166 9.91 -4.46 -4.99
CA ARG A 166 10.27 -5.61 -4.15
C ARG A 166 11.65 -5.47 -3.51
N ARG A 167 12.64 -5.00 -4.27
CA ARG A 167 14.01 -4.75 -3.77
C ARG A 167 14.05 -3.75 -2.61
N HIS A 168 13.08 -2.85 -2.54
CA HIS A 168 12.95 -1.85 -1.48
C HIS A 168 11.97 -2.24 -0.37
N GLY A 169 11.53 -3.49 -0.34
CA GLY A 169 10.74 -4.07 0.75
C GLY A 169 9.23 -4.02 0.56
N PHE A 170 8.72 -3.50 -0.56
CA PHE A 170 7.27 -3.43 -0.83
C PHE A 170 6.82 -4.56 -1.75
N ARG A 171 5.65 -5.13 -1.49
CA ARG A 171 5.02 -6.04 -2.44
C ARG A 171 4.37 -5.22 -3.56
N PRO A 172 4.60 -5.55 -4.84
CA PRO A 172 4.05 -4.77 -5.94
C PRO A 172 2.54 -4.98 -6.06
N CYS A 173 1.76 -3.91 -6.17
CA CYS A 173 0.34 -3.93 -6.51
C CYS A 173 0.18 -3.42 -7.95
N VAL A 174 0.03 -4.35 -8.91
CA VAL A 174 0.15 -4.06 -10.34
C VAL A 174 -1.19 -3.80 -11.01
N GLY A 175 -1.16 -3.05 -12.11
CA GLY A 175 -2.29 -2.88 -13.03
C GLY A 175 -3.13 -1.64 -12.76
N SER A 176 -3.68 -1.46 -11.55
CA SER A 176 -4.62 -0.38 -11.20
C SER A 176 -5.63 -0.09 -12.33
N ILE A 177 -6.24 -1.15 -12.85
CA ILE A 177 -6.98 -1.10 -14.12
C ILE A 177 -8.28 -0.31 -13.94
N ALA A 178 -8.56 0.60 -14.87
CA ALA A 178 -9.80 1.36 -14.90
C ALA A 178 -11.04 0.47 -15.06
N VAL A 179 -12.16 0.93 -14.52
CA VAL A 179 -13.44 0.23 -14.70
C VAL A 179 -13.72 0.00 -16.19
N GLY A 180 -14.23 -1.20 -16.51
CA GLY A 180 -14.61 -1.60 -17.87
C GLY A 180 -13.46 -2.03 -18.77
N ASN A 181 -12.21 -1.90 -18.33
CA ASN A 181 -11.06 -2.28 -19.14
C ASN A 181 -10.61 -3.75 -18.93
N PRO A 182 -10.00 -4.36 -19.95
CA PRO A 182 -9.88 -3.87 -21.32
C PRO A 182 -11.24 -3.89 -22.05
N GLY A 183 -11.46 -2.91 -22.92
CA GLY A 183 -12.59 -2.86 -23.85
C GLY A 183 -12.28 -3.55 -25.19
N GLY A 184 -13.33 -3.75 -26.01
CA GLY A 184 -13.26 -4.40 -27.32
C GLY A 184 -14.18 -5.62 -27.44
N SER A 185 -14.08 -6.35 -28.56
CA SER A 185 -14.69 -7.67 -28.74
C SER A 185 -14.12 -8.67 -27.72
N PRO A 186 -14.80 -9.81 -27.46
CA PRO A 186 -14.27 -10.87 -26.61
C PRO A 186 -12.82 -11.28 -26.97
N GLU A 187 -12.52 -11.41 -28.25
CA GLU A 187 -11.20 -11.80 -28.76
C GLU A 187 -10.16 -10.69 -28.52
N GLU A 188 -10.53 -9.42 -28.69
CA GLU A 188 -9.64 -8.29 -28.39
C GLU A 188 -9.33 -8.20 -26.90
N VAL A 189 -10.33 -8.45 -26.05
CA VAL A 189 -10.22 -8.47 -24.59
C VAL A 189 -9.26 -9.58 -24.15
N GLU A 190 -9.43 -10.79 -24.69
CA GLU A 190 -8.55 -11.93 -24.41
C GLU A 190 -7.11 -11.63 -24.87
N ALA A 191 -6.93 -11.11 -26.08
CA ALA A 191 -5.61 -10.75 -26.60
C ALA A 191 -4.89 -9.69 -25.73
N LYS A 192 -5.61 -8.67 -25.26
CA LYS A 192 -5.07 -7.63 -24.36
C LYS A 192 -4.70 -8.22 -22.99
N PHE A 193 -5.52 -9.10 -22.42
CA PHE A 193 -5.18 -9.79 -21.18
C PHE A 193 -3.98 -10.72 -21.34
N ALA A 194 -3.92 -11.49 -22.43
CA ALA A 194 -2.78 -12.34 -22.74
C ALA A 194 -1.49 -11.53 -22.89
N ALA A 195 -1.56 -10.35 -23.52
CA ALA A 195 -0.44 -9.42 -23.61
C ALA A 195 0.00 -8.87 -22.24
N PHE A 196 -0.93 -8.68 -21.30
CA PHE A 196 -0.63 -8.20 -19.94
C PHE A 196 -0.18 -9.29 -18.95
N ALA A 197 -0.49 -10.56 -19.24
CA ALA A 197 -0.20 -11.70 -18.38
C ALA A 197 1.26 -11.78 -17.85
N PRO A 198 2.31 -11.41 -18.61
CA PRO A 198 3.68 -11.37 -18.07
C PRO A 198 3.83 -10.52 -16.80
N ALA A 199 3.18 -9.34 -16.74
CA ALA A 199 3.22 -8.49 -15.55
C ALA A 199 2.53 -9.14 -14.34
N LEU A 200 1.41 -9.84 -14.57
CA LEU A 200 0.70 -10.58 -13.52
C LEU A 200 1.55 -11.74 -12.98
N ARG A 201 2.27 -12.45 -13.86
CA ARG A 201 3.18 -13.53 -13.45
C ARG A 201 4.32 -13.01 -12.59
N VAL A 202 4.93 -11.88 -12.99
CA VAL A 202 5.97 -11.22 -12.19
C VAL A 202 5.44 -10.75 -10.84
N ALA A 203 4.26 -10.12 -10.80
CA ALA A 203 3.63 -9.75 -9.55
C ALA A 203 3.44 -10.97 -8.64
N LYS A 204 2.88 -12.07 -9.15
CA LYS A 204 2.70 -13.32 -8.39
C LYS A 204 4.01 -13.88 -7.85
N GLN A 205 5.08 -13.89 -8.65
CA GLN A 205 6.41 -14.35 -8.21
C GLN A 205 7.01 -13.50 -7.09
N LEU A 206 6.62 -12.22 -7.02
CA LEU A 206 7.12 -11.26 -6.02
C LEU A 206 6.19 -11.14 -4.79
N ASP A 207 5.26 -12.09 -4.59
CA ASP A 207 4.19 -12.03 -3.57
C ASP A 207 3.32 -10.77 -3.71
N GLY A 208 3.22 -10.25 -4.92
CA GLY A 208 2.47 -9.06 -5.28
C GLY A 208 0.96 -9.30 -5.34
N ALA A 209 0.26 -8.22 -5.66
CA ALA A 209 -1.17 -8.19 -5.89
C ALA A 209 -1.46 -7.58 -7.26
N TRP A 210 -2.69 -7.78 -7.73
CA TRP A 210 -3.24 -7.08 -8.87
C TRP A 210 -4.40 -6.20 -8.39
N SER A 211 -4.50 -4.98 -8.93
CA SER A 211 -5.58 -4.04 -8.64
C SER A 211 -6.41 -3.70 -9.87
N TYR A 212 -7.73 -3.62 -9.65
CA TYR A 212 -8.74 -3.30 -10.65
C TYR A 212 -9.85 -2.48 -9.99
N HIS A 213 -10.32 -1.45 -10.69
CA HIS A 213 -11.43 -0.62 -10.27
C HIS A 213 -12.76 -1.24 -10.68
N ALA A 214 -13.51 -1.73 -9.69
CA ALA A 214 -14.78 -2.43 -9.87
C ALA A 214 -15.96 -1.67 -9.24
N TYR A 215 -16.22 -0.45 -9.69
CA TYR A 215 -17.43 0.28 -9.30
C TYR A 215 -18.49 0.18 -10.39
N THR A 216 -19.76 0.19 -9.98
CA THR A 216 -20.87 0.35 -10.92
C THR A 216 -21.02 1.81 -11.32
N ILE A 217 -21.35 2.08 -12.58
CA ILE A 217 -21.75 3.43 -13.03
C ILE A 217 -23.26 3.67 -12.88
N ARG A 218 -24.03 2.59 -12.66
CA ARG A 218 -25.49 2.61 -12.50
C ARG A 218 -25.88 1.57 -11.47
N TYR A 219 -26.37 1.98 -10.31
CA TYR A 219 -26.84 1.05 -9.29
C TYR A 219 -27.94 0.11 -9.85
N THR A 220 -27.56 -1.15 -10.05
CA THR A 220 -28.36 -2.20 -10.67
C THR A 220 -27.94 -3.54 -10.09
N THR A 221 -28.81 -4.55 -10.23
CA THR A 221 -28.48 -5.95 -9.94
C THR A 221 -28.40 -6.78 -11.22
N ASN A 222 -28.54 -6.15 -12.39
CA ASN A 222 -28.47 -6.82 -13.67
C ASN A 222 -27.03 -7.27 -13.97
N ALA A 223 -26.81 -8.58 -14.02
CA ALA A 223 -25.50 -9.16 -14.29
C ALA A 223 -24.95 -8.78 -15.69
N ASP A 224 -25.83 -8.59 -16.68
CA ASP A 224 -25.43 -8.24 -18.05
C ASP A 224 -24.91 -6.80 -18.15
N GLU A 225 -25.36 -5.91 -17.25
CA GLU A 225 -24.78 -4.57 -17.10
C GLU A 225 -23.48 -4.65 -16.27
N GLU A 226 -23.52 -5.34 -15.14
CA GLU A 226 -22.39 -5.38 -14.19
C GLU A 226 -21.17 -6.17 -14.69
N ILE A 227 -21.32 -7.06 -15.67
CA ILE A 227 -20.20 -7.75 -16.32
C ILE A 227 -19.23 -6.78 -17.04
N TRP A 228 -19.68 -5.56 -17.32
CA TRP A 228 -18.87 -4.47 -17.85
C TRP A 228 -18.31 -3.55 -16.77
N TYR A 229 -18.72 -3.67 -15.51
CA TYR A 229 -18.35 -2.78 -14.42
C TYR A 229 -17.82 -3.54 -13.20
N SER A 230 -18.68 -3.79 -12.19
CA SER A 230 -18.25 -4.36 -10.92
C SER A 230 -17.89 -5.85 -11.00
N LEU A 231 -18.40 -6.59 -12.00
CA LEU A 231 -18.12 -8.03 -12.18
C LEU A 231 -17.03 -8.31 -13.21
N ARG A 232 -16.50 -7.29 -13.90
CA ARG A 232 -15.54 -7.45 -15.00
C ARG A 232 -14.28 -8.23 -14.60
N TYR A 233 -13.81 -8.05 -13.37
CA TYR A 233 -12.63 -8.76 -12.84
C TYR A 233 -12.78 -10.29 -12.91
N ARG A 234 -14.00 -10.82 -12.96
CA ARG A 234 -14.25 -12.27 -13.04
C ARG A 234 -13.75 -12.89 -14.34
N LYS A 235 -13.70 -12.12 -15.43
CA LYS A 235 -13.20 -12.61 -16.72
C LYS A 235 -11.73 -13.05 -16.67
N LEU A 236 -10.94 -12.52 -15.73
CA LEU A 236 -9.55 -12.95 -15.53
C LEU A 236 -9.42 -14.28 -14.79
N HIS A 237 -10.47 -14.75 -14.10
CA HIS A 237 -10.47 -16.07 -13.47
C HIS A 237 -10.86 -17.19 -14.44
N GLU A 238 -11.43 -16.83 -15.59
CA GLU A 238 -11.94 -17.75 -16.61
C GLU A 238 -10.96 -17.94 -17.78
N ILE A 239 -9.85 -17.18 -17.78
CA ILE A 239 -8.71 -17.28 -18.71
C ILE A 239 -7.55 -17.99 -17.99
#